data_AF-E6YVQ3-F1
#
_entry.id   AF-E6YVQ3-F1
#
_cell.length_a   1.000
_cell.length_b   1.000
_cell.length_c   1.000
_cell.angle_alpha   90.00
_cell.angle_beta   90.00
_cell.angle_gamma   90.00
#
_symmetry.space_group_name_H-M   'P 1'
#
loop_
_entity.id
_entity.type
_entity.pdbx_description
1 polymer ?
#
loop_
_entity_poly.entity_id
_entity_poly.type
_entity_poly.pdbx_seq_one_letter_code
_entity_poly.pdbx_strand_id
1 'polypeptide(L)'
;MMKKNLKIVYFMSIAFFLLLFSQQSFADSFKKICDSNAGELYSDVKIKSIAVINTPRDKKFYISIGVNDNFMVNKSYFNSEFLDREMINTARVAQVLQHSVDLCVAKNLQFYGISLR
;
A
#
# COMPACT_ATOMS: atom_id res chain seq x y z
N MET A 1 -26.97 26.23 36.82
CA MET A 1 -27.11 25.95 35.37
C MET A 1 -25.74 25.62 34.77
N MET A 2 -25.34 24.34 34.67
CA MET A 2 -24.18 23.92 33.88
C MET A 2 -24.44 22.55 33.25
N LYS A 3 -24.87 22.55 31.98
CA LYS A 3 -24.97 21.36 31.11
C LYS A 3 -24.61 21.78 29.67
N LYS A 4 -23.32 21.95 29.34
CA LYS A 4 -22.90 22.18 27.95
C LYS A 4 -21.64 21.41 27.48
N ASN A 5 -20.89 20.75 28.36
CA ASN A 5 -19.61 20.14 27.95
C ASN A 5 -19.68 18.65 27.57
N LEU A 6 -20.83 17.98 27.73
CA LEU A 6 -20.91 16.53 27.50
C LEU A 6 -21.05 16.14 26.02
N LYS A 7 -21.65 16.98 25.16
CA LYS A 7 -21.92 16.61 23.75
C LYS A 7 -20.68 16.58 22.84
N ILE A 8 -19.65 17.36 23.15
CA ILE A 8 -18.46 17.49 22.30
C ILE A 8 -17.56 16.25 22.42
N VAL A 9 -17.48 15.64 23.61
CA VAL A 9 -16.66 14.45 23.86
C VAL A 9 -17.21 13.21 23.11
N TYR A 10 -18.53 13.06 23.03
CA TYR A 10 -19.15 11.93 22.30
C TYR A 10 -18.98 12.04 20.78
N PHE A 11 -19.03 13.25 20.21
CA PHE A 11 -18.85 13.44 18.76
C PHE A 11 -17.43 13.14 18.29
N MET A 12 -16.40 13.51 19.07
CA MET A 12 -15.01 13.13 18.76
C MET A 12 -14.79 11.62 18.85
N SER A 13 -15.42 10.94 19.81
CA SER A 13 -15.29 9.49 19.97
C SER A 13 -15.89 8.74 18.76
N ILE A 14 -17.08 9.12 18.29
CA ILE A 14 -17.74 8.45 17.16
C ILE A 14 -16.94 8.64 15.86
N ALA A 15 -16.42 9.85 15.59
CA ALA A 15 -15.61 10.10 14.41
C ALA A 15 -14.29 9.31 14.42
N PHE A 16 -13.64 9.21 15.57
CA PHE A 16 -12.43 8.41 15.75
C PHE A 16 -12.70 6.91 15.56
N PHE A 17 -13.81 6.39 16.10
CA PHE A 17 -14.23 5.01 15.86
C PHE A 17 -14.53 4.74 14.38
N LEU A 18 -15.26 5.63 13.69
CA LEU A 18 -15.54 5.48 12.25
C LEU A 18 -14.26 5.46 11.39
N LEU A 19 -13.26 6.28 11.73
CA LEU A 19 -11.96 6.27 11.06
C LEU A 19 -11.24 4.92 11.23
N LEU A 20 -11.21 4.39 12.45
CA LEU A 20 -10.60 3.08 12.74
C LEU A 20 -11.34 1.94 11.99
N PHE A 21 -12.68 1.94 11.99
CA PHE A 21 -13.47 0.96 11.24
C PHE A 21 -13.22 1.03 9.74
N SER A 22 -13.03 2.24 9.18
CA SER A 22 -12.76 2.42 7.75
C SER A 22 -11.37 1.92 7.35
N GLN A 23 -10.36 2.08 8.21
CA GLN A 23 -9.02 1.55 7.97
C GLN A 23 -8.99 0.02 8.07
N GLN A 24 -9.69 -0.54 9.06
CA GLN A 24 -9.82 -1.99 9.22
C GLN A 24 -10.50 -2.62 8.01
N SER A 25 -11.63 -2.05 7.55
CA SER A 25 -12.37 -2.59 6.40
C SER A 25 -11.60 -2.50 5.09
N PHE A 26 -10.77 -1.46 4.94
CA PHE A 26 -9.87 -1.33 3.79
C PHE A 26 -8.76 -2.39 3.82
N ALA A 27 -8.10 -2.60 4.96
CA ALA A 27 -7.07 -3.63 5.11
C ALA A 27 -7.61 -5.04 4.81
N ASP A 28 -8.81 -5.35 5.31
CA ASP A 28 -9.51 -6.62 5.05
C ASP A 28 -9.84 -6.79 3.56
N SER A 29 -10.28 -5.71 2.91
CA SER A 29 -10.58 -5.70 1.47
C SER A 29 -9.32 -5.91 0.63
N PHE A 30 -8.22 -5.23 1.00
CA PHE A 30 -6.93 -5.37 0.33
C PHE A 30 -6.38 -6.79 0.44
N LYS A 31 -6.40 -7.38 1.64
CA LYS A 31 -6.02 -8.78 1.86
C LYS A 31 -6.86 -9.74 1.01
N LYS A 32 -8.18 -9.55 0.96
CA LYS A 32 -9.07 -10.39 0.16
C LYS A 32 -8.73 -10.34 -1.33
N ILE A 33 -8.41 -9.16 -1.86
CA ILE A 33 -7.96 -8.99 -3.26
C ILE A 33 -6.62 -9.68 -3.48
N CYS A 34 -5.71 -9.60 -2.51
CA CYS A 34 -4.44 -10.32 -2.52
C CYS A 34 -4.66 -11.83 -2.71
N ASP A 35 -5.44 -12.42 -1.80
CA ASP A 35 -5.70 -13.86 -1.75
C ASP A 35 -6.39 -14.35 -3.03
N SER A 36 -7.32 -13.54 -3.57
CA SER A 36 -8.08 -13.85 -4.79
C SER A 36 -7.19 -13.99 -6.04
N ASN A 37 -6.04 -13.32 -6.06
CA ASN A 37 -5.10 -13.35 -7.18
C ASN A 37 -3.94 -14.33 -6.95
N ALA A 38 -4.06 -15.24 -5.98
CA ALA A 38 -3.04 -16.23 -5.62
C ALA A 38 -1.66 -15.60 -5.31
N GLY A 39 -1.65 -14.37 -4.81
CA GLY A 39 -0.43 -13.73 -4.32
C GLY A 39 -0.30 -13.80 -2.81
N GLU A 40 0.83 -13.30 -2.36
CA GLU A 40 1.28 -13.28 -0.98
C GLU A 40 1.27 -11.84 -0.47
N LEU A 41 0.70 -11.64 0.72
CA LEU A 41 0.63 -10.36 1.38
C LEU A 41 1.86 -10.16 2.28
N TYR A 42 2.65 -9.14 1.97
CA TYR A 42 3.77 -8.68 2.78
C TYR A 42 3.33 -7.43 3.52
N SER A 43 3.08 -7.54 4.83
CA SER A 43 2.56 -6.44 5.63
C SER A 43 3.64 -5.65 6.38
N ASP A 44 3.39 -4.36 6.57
CA ASP A 44 4.25 -3.43 7.33
C ASP A 44 5.72 -3.41 6.86
N VAL A 45 5.92 -3.42 5.54
CA VAL A 45 7.27 -3.49 4.94
C VAL A 45 7.75 -2.12 4.49
N LYS A 46 9.05 -1.87 4.61
CA LYS A 46 9.69 -0.64 4.13
C LYS A 46 10.34 -0.84 2.78
N ILE A 47 10.07 0.09 1.86
CA ILE A 47 10.75 0.17 0.57
C ILE A 47 12.13 0.79 0.77
N LYS A 48 13.17 0.04 0.42
CA LYS A 48 14.58 0.48 0.56
C LYS A 48 15.04 1.22 -0.68
N SER A 49 14.85 0.60 -1.84
CA SER A 49 15.30 1.15 -3.12
C SER A 49 14.28 0.90 -4.20
N ILE A 50 14.29 1.79 -5.20
CA ILE A 50 13.46 1.72 -6.39
C ILE A 50 14.38 1.85 -7.60
N ALA A 51 14.16 1.00 -8.61
CA ALA A 51 14.83 1.10 -9.90
C ALA A 51 13.79 1.08 -11.03
N VAL A 52 14.03 1.90 -12.06
CA VAL A 52 13.19 1.93 -13.26
C VAL A 52 14.06 1.65 -14.47
N ILE A 53 13.72 0.61 -15.20
CA ILE A 53 14.38 0.23 -16.44
C ILE A 53 13.41 0.48 -17.59
N ASN A 54 13.78 1.35 -18.52
CA ASN A 54 13.02 1.58 -19.73
C ASN A 54 13.51 0.63 -20.82
N THR A 55 12.64 -0.23 -21.34
CA THR A 55 12.90 -1.00 -22.55
C THR A 55 12.13 -0.39 -23.73
N PRO A 56 12.44 -0.77 -24.98
CA PRO A 56 11.67 -0.31 -26.14
C PRO A 56 10.20 -0.77 -26.13
N ARG A 57 9.85 -1.80 -25.37
CA ARG A 57 8.49 -2.37 -25.32
C ARG A 57 7.73 -1.91 -24.09
N ASP A 58 8.37 -1.92 -22.93
CA ASP A 58 7.75 -1.70 -21.63
C ASP A 58 8.69 -0.97 -20.67
N LYS A 59 8.14 -0.45 -19.58
CA LYS A 59 8.94 0.00 -18.44
C LYS A 59 8.84 -1.05 -17.35
N LYS A 60 9.98 -1.41 -16.77
CA LYS A 60 10.03 -2.30 -15.60
C LYS A 60 10.37 -1.49 -14.37
N PHE A 61 9.49 -1.56 -13.39
CA PHE A 61 9.65 -0.98 -12.07
C PHE A 61 10.09 -2.07 -11.11
N TYR A 62 11.13 -1.82 -10.33
CA TYR A 62 11.66 -2.74 -9.34
C TYR A 62 11.66 -2.06 -7.98
N ILE A 63 11.28 -2.81 -6.95
CA ILE A 63 11.28 -2.38 -5.56
C ILE A 63 12.09 -3.40 -4.75
N SER A 64 13.06 -2.92 -3.99
CA SER A 64 13.68 -3.72 -2.93
C SER A 64 12.97 -3.47 -1.62
N ILE A 65 12.52 -4.54 -0.96
CA ILE A 65 11.91 -4.48 0.37
C ILE A 65 12.78 -5.18 1.40
N GLY A 66 12.79 -4.65 2.61
CA GLY A 66 13.46 -5.31 3.74
C GLY A 66 12.48 -6.17 4.52
N VAL A 67 12.47 -7.49 4.29
CA VAL A 67 11.67 -8.45 5.07
C VAL A 67 12.54 -9.64 5.44
N ASN A 68 13.28 -9.57 6.56
CA ASN A 68 14.25 -10.57 7.04
C ASN A 68 15.40 -10.88 6.05
N ASP A 69 15.09 -11.23 4.81
CA ASP A 69 15.96 -11.25 3.64
C ASP A 69 15.49 -10.19 2.64
N ASN A 70 16.42 -9.36 2.15
CA ASN A 70 16.06 -8.37 1.13
C ASN A 70 15.72 -9.08 -0.18
N PHE A 71 14.49 -8.97 -0.65
CA PHE A 71 14.13 -9.46 -1.98
C PHE A 71 13.54 -8.34 -2.84
N MET A 72 13.53 -8.59 -4.15
CA MET A 72 13.15 -7.62 -5.16
C MET A 72 11.86 -8.06 -5.83
N VAL A 73 10.87 -7.18 -5.83
CA VAL A 73 9.63 -7.34 -6.59
C VAL A 73 9.63 -6.42 -7.79
N ASN A 74 8.90 -6.79 -8.83
CA ASN A 74 8.84 -6.01 -10.06
C ASN A 74 7.41 -5.78 -10.55
N LYS A 75 7.24 -4.81 -11.45
CA LYS A 75 6.02 -4.60 -12.21
C LYS A 75 6.38 -4.07 -13.59
N SER A 76 5.86 -4.72 -14.61
CA SER A 76 5.94 -4.20 -15.98
C SER A 76 4.74 -3.28 -16.18
N TYR A 77 4.97 -2.10 -16.76
CA TYR A 77 3.91 -1.11 -16.97
C TYR A 77 4.09 -0.35 -18.28
N PHE A 78 2.96 0.07 -18.85
CA PHE A 78 2.89 0.99 -19.98
C PHE A 78 2.44 2.37 -19.47
N ASN A 79 2.96 3.46 -20.04
CA ASN A 79 2.64 4.81 -19.58
C ASN A 79 1.12 5.12 -19.63
N SER A 80 0.34 4.41 -20.44
CA SER A 80 -1.11 4.58 -20.60
C SER A 80 -1.93 4.01 -19.44
N GLU A 81 -1.36 3.15 -18.59
CA GLU A 81 -2.10 2.48 -17.53
C GLU A 81 -2.11 3.31 -16.24
N PHE A 82 -3.28 3.87 -15.93
CA PHE A 82 -3.49 4.74 -14.77
C PHE A 82 -3.18 4.04 -13.45
N LEU A 83 -3.70 2.82 -13.25
CA LEU A 83 -3.52 2.06 -12.00
C LEU A 83 -2.05 1.78 -11.71
N ASP A 84 -1.30 1.39 -12.75
CA ASP A 84 0.13 1.13 -12.65
C ASP A 84 0.92 2.38 -12.23
N ARG A 85 0.55 3.53 -12.78
CA ARG A 85 1.15 4.82 -12.42
C ARG A 85 0.90 5.17 -10.97
N GLU A 86 -0.34 5.00 -10.49
CA GLU A 86 -0.67 5.29 -9.10
C GLU A 86 0.06 4.35 -8.14
N MET A 87 0.13 3.05 -8.42
CA MET A 87 0.92 2.13 -7.62
C MET A 87 2.41 2.51 -7.55
N ILE A 88 3.00 2.91 -8.67
CA ILE A 88 4.39 3.38 -8.74
C ILE A 88 4.58 4.67 -7.93
N ASN A 89 3.64 5.61 -8.03
CA ASN A 89 3.66 6.84 -7.26
C ASN A 89 3.56 6.55 -5.76
N THR A 90 2.65 5.67 -5.35
CA THR A 90 2.52 5.22 -3.96
C THR A 90 3.83 4.61 -3.46
N ALA A 91 4.48 3.75 -4.24
CA ALA A 91 5.77 3.16 -3.86
C ALA A 91 6.86 4.22 -3.68
N ARG A 92 6.93 5.22 -4.57
CA ARG A 92 7.89 6.34 -4.47
C ARG A 92 7.64 7.20 -3.24
N VAL A 93 6.38 7.54 -2.97
CA VAL A 93 5.99 8.32 -1.79
C VAL A 93 6.35 7.55 -0.51
N ALA A 94 6.01 6.27 -0.44
CA ALA A 94 6.37 5.43 0.69
C ALA A 94 7.88 5.37 0.93
N GLN A 95 8.68 5.23 -0.14
CA GLN A 95 10.14 5.24 -0.04
C GLN A 95 10.67 6.57 0.51
N VAL A 96 10.27 7.69 -0.09
CA VAL A 96 10.77 9.03 0.27
C VAL A 96 10.42 9.38 1.72
N LEU A 97 9.20 9.05 2.12
CA LEU A 97 8.71 9.34 3.48
C LEU A 97 9.08 8.25 4.50
N GLN A 98 9.74 7.17 4.07
CA GLN A 98 10.04 5.99 4.89
C GLN A 98 8.81 5.37 5.57
N HIS A 99 7.64 5.49 4.95
CA HIS A 99 6.41 4.84 5.41
C HIS A 99 6.45 3.34 5.13
N SER A 100 5.86 2.58 6.03
CA SER A 100 5.57 1.18 5.79
C SER A 100 4.42 1.03 4.79
N VAL A 101 4.43 -0.08 4.05
CA VAL A 101 3.38 -0.44 3.11
C VAL A 101 2.95 -1.88 3.30
N ASP A 102 1.72 -2.17 2.90
CA ASP A 102 1.28 -3.54 2.64
C ASP A 102 1.40 -3.81 1.12
N LEU A 103 2.05 -4.90 0.75
CA LEU A 103 2.32 -5.28 -0.65
C LEU A 103 1.67 -6.63 -1.00
N CYS A 104 1.05 -6.69 -2.17
CA CYS A 104 0.56 -7.93 -2.75
C CYS A 104 1.45 -8.38 -3.90
N VAL A 105 2.07 -9.56 -3.74
CA VAL A 105 3.11 -10.06 -4.63
C VAL A 105 2.74 -11.45 -5.14
N ALA A 106 2.70 -11.62 -6.46
CA ALA A 106 2.48 -12.90 -7.09
C ALA A 106 3.74 -13.79 -7.01
N LYS A 107 3.58 -15.10 -7.18
CA LYS A 107 4.69 -16.09 -7.08
C LYS A 107 5.88 -15.81 -8.02
N ASN A 108 5.66 -15.09 -9.12
CA ASN A 108 6.71 -14.66 -10.06
C ASN A 108 7.39 -13.34 -9.66
N LEU A 109 7.24 -12.92 -8.39
CA LEU A 109 7.75 -11.67 -7.83
C LEU A 109 7.15 -10.41 -8.47
N GLN A 110 6.00 -10.51 -9.14
CA GLN A 110 5.29 -9.32 -9.60
C GLN A 110 4.41 -8.75 -8.50
N PHE A 111 4.58 -7.47 -8.15
CA PHE A 111 3.64 -6.81 -7.25
C PHE A 111 2.47 -6.22 -8.03
N TYR A 112 1.24 -6.42 -7.54
CA TYR A 112 0.00 -5.98 -8.19
C TYR A 112 -0.92 -5.19 -7.25
N GLY A 113 -0.48 -4.95 -6.02
CA GLY A 113 -1.16 -4.08 -5.06
C GLY A 113 -0.16 -3.48 -4.08
N ILE A 114 -0.43 -2.24 -3.69
CA ILE A 114 0.30 -1.52 -2.64
C ILE A 114 -0.68 -0.65 -1.86
N SER A 115 -0.56 -0.66 -0.54
CA SER A 115 -1.29 0.26 0.35
C SER A 115 -0.31 0.94 1.30
N LEU A 116 -0.50 2.24 1.52
CA LEU A 116 0.18 2.95 2.61
C LEU A 116 -0.38 2.49 3.96
N ARG A 117 0.48 2.45 4.97
CA ARG A 117 0.11 2.41 6.39
C ARG A 117 0.42 3.73 7.08
#